data_AF-A0A935B3A3-F1
#
_entry.id   AF-A0A935B3A3-F1
#
_cell.length_a   1.000
_cell.length_b   1.000
_cell.length_c   1.000
_cell.angle_alpha   90.00
_cell.angle_beta   90.00
_cell.angle_gamma   90.00
#
_symmetry.space_group_name_H-M   'P 1'
#
loop_
_entity.id
_entity.type
_entity.pdbx_description
1 polymer ?
#
loop_
_entity_poly.entity_id
_entity_poly.type
_entity_poly.pdbx_seq_one_letter_code
_entity_poly.pdbx_strand_id
1 'polypeptide(L)'
;MSDETGKPAPPTPIGGLVITLVVIIAIAGWIFLGLKLLGITSFFASFLFFWYWAAVEEADLKQWLQSVLGALVGLALAWQSHWLAAQFGTQGLIASLIVIVVAVYLQIMNWVPIAINRSAMLFLTVLAAPLILEKLEPVETMKAIGLSALYFGAIVKLLAMISPTKQGE
;
A
#
# COMPACT_ATOMS: atom_id res chain seq x y z
N MET A 1 15.89 -32.54 4.68
CA MET A 1 14.46 -32.24 4.90
C MET A 1 14.43 -31.21 6.00
N SER A 2 14.33 -29.95 5.65
CA SER A 2 14.36 -28.84 6.61
C SER A 2 12.95 -28.69 7.18
N ASP A 3 12.86 -28.63 8.51
CA ASP A 3 11.64 -28.49 9.28
C ASP A 3 10.71 -27.36 8.77
N GLU A 4 9.48 -27.71 8.40
CA GLU A 4 8.37 -26.78 8.17
C GLU A 4 7.68 -26.34 9.48
N THR A 5 8.39 -26.31 10.62
CA THR A 5 7.79 -26.16 11.96
C THR A 5 7.47 -24.71 12.37
N GLY A 6 7.50 -23.75 11.45
CA GLY A 6 7.37 -22.32 11.80
C GLY A 6 6.07 -21.62 11.38
N LYS A 7 5.19 -22.27 10.60
CA LYS A 7 3.98 -21.57 10.11
C LYS A 7 2.82 -21.73 11.11
N PRO A 8 2.25 -20.63 11.63
CA PRO A 8 1.09 -20.70 12.52
C PRO A 8 -0.02 -21.54 11.88
N ALA A 9 -0.61 -22.44 12.67
CA ALA A 9 -1.72 -23.24 12.20
C ALA A 9 -2.85 -22.32 11.69
N PRO A 10 -3.54 -22.69 10.58
CA PRO A 10 -4.66 -21.92 10.08
C PRO A 10 -5.69 -21.68 11.18
N PRO A 11 -6.39 -20.52 11.17
CA PRO A 11 -7.41 -20.25 12.15
C PRO A 11 -8.52 -21.31 12.08
N THR A 12 -9.11 -21.64 13.22
CA THR A 12 -10.30 -22.48 13.27
C THR A 12 -11.43 -21.83 12.48
N PRO A 13 -12.44 -22.58 11.99
CA PRO A 13 -13.56 -22.00 11.24
C PRO A 13 -14.23 -20.82 11.96
N ILE A 14 -14.38 -20.91 13.29
CA ILE A 14 -14.93 -19.84 14.12
C ILE A 14 -13.97 -18.64 14.18
N GLY A 15 -12.67 -18.88 14.39
CA GLY A 15 -11.65 -17.82 14.38
C GLY A 15 -11.59 -17.09 13.04
N GLY A 16 -11.64 -17.83 11.93
CA GLY A 16 -11.69 -17.29 10.58
C GLY A 16 -12.94 -16.43 10.32
N LEU A 17 -14.10 -16.87 10.82
CA LEU A 17 -15.34 -16.09 10.74
C LEU A 17 -15.26 -14.79 11.54
N VAL A 18 -14.72 -14.82 12.76
CA VAL A 18 -14.51 -13.60 13.55
C VAL A 18 -13.57 -12.62 12.86
N ILE A 19 -12.43 -13.10 12.35
CA ILE A 19 -11.49 -12.26 11.58
C ILE A 19 -12.19 -11.63 10.37
N THR A 20 -12.98 -12.43 9.65
CA THR A 20 -13.73 -11.97 8.49
C THR A 20 -14.72 -10.87 8.85
N LEU A 21 -15.49 -11.03 9.94
CA LEU A 21 -16.42 -10.01 10.42
C LEU A 21 -15.70 -8.70 10.79
N VAL A 22 -14.56 -8.79 11.48
CA VAL A 22 -13.74 -7.62 11.83
C VAL A 22 -13.26 -6.90 10.56
N VAL A 23 -12.78 -7.64 9.56
CA VAL A 23 -12.34 -7.08 8.27
C VAL A 23 -13.49 -6.41 7.52
N ILE A 24 -14.68 -7.03 7.47
CA ILE A 24 -15.86 -6.46 6.83
C ILE A 24 -16.25 -5.14 7.50
N ILE A 25 -16.29 -5.10 8.84
CA ILE A 25 -16.61 -3.89 9.60
C ILE A 25 -15.57 -2.80 9.33
N ALA A 26 -14.28 -3.15 9.34
CA ALA A 26 -13.20 -2.20 9.05
C ALA A 26 -13.31 -1.61 7.64
N ILE A 27 -13.55 -2.45 6.62
CA ILE A 27 -13.73 -2.03 5.22
C ILE A 27 -14.97 -1.17 5.06
N ALA A 28 -16.12 -1.59 5.60
CA ALA A 28 -17.37 -0.84 5.52
C ALA A 28 -17.24 0.53 6.20
N GLY A 29 -16.58 0.58 7.37
CA GLY A 29 -16.27 1.81 8.08
C GLY A 29 -15.37 2.74 7.26
N TRP A 30 -14.34 2.21 6.59
CA TRP A 30 -13.46 2.99 5.73
C TRP A 30 -14.20 3.56 4.52
N ILE A 31 -15.03 2.75 3.85
CA ILE A 31 -15.82 3.20 2.70
C ILE A 31 -16.80 4.30 3.11
N PHE A 32 -17.50 4.11 4.23
CA PHE A 32 -18.43 5.11 4.74
C PHE A 32 -17.72 6.44 5.07
N LEU A 33 -16.62 6.37 5.83
CA LEU A 33 -15.82 7.54 6.21
C LEU A 33 -15.23 8.24 4.98
N GLY A 34 -14.64 7.46 4.08
CA GLY A 34 -14.03 7.92 2.84
C GLY A 34 -15.02 8.67 1.95
N LEU A 35 -16.19 8.09 1.69
CA LEU A 35 -17.20 8.68 0.83
C LEU A 35 -17.89 9.90 1.47
N LYS A 36 -18.26 9.81 2.75
CA LYS A 36 -19.12 10.83 3.38
C LYS A 36 -18.36 12.01 3.96
N LEU A 37 -17.14 11.80 4.43
CA LEU A 37 -16.42 12.81 5.21
C LEU A 37 -15.12 13.27 4.56
N LEU A 38 -14.49 12.43 3.73
CA LEU A 38 -13.13 12.67 3.23
C LEU A 38 -13.07 12.88 1.70
N GLY A 39 -14.16 12.62 0.97
CA GLY A 39 -14.21 12.75 -0.48
C GLY A 39 -13.29 11.77 -1.23
N ILE A 40 -13.06 10.58 -0.65
CA ILE A 40 -12.22 9.54 -1.24
C ILE A 40 -13.03 8.74 -2.25
N THR A 41 -12.45 8.57 -3.43
CA THR A 41 -12.97 7.76 -4.54
C THR A 41 -11.98 6.68 -4.97
N SER A 42 -10.68 6.90 -4.79
CA SER A 42 -9.62 5.93 -5.12
C SER A 42 -9.45 4.87 -4.02
N PHE A 43 -10.54 4.20 -3.64
CA PHE A 43 -10.51 3.12 -2.66
C PHE A 43 -9.60 1.96 -3.06
N PHE A 44 -9.39 1.76 -4.36
CA PHE A 44 -8.42 0.77 -4.83
C PHE A 44 -7.02 1.01 -4.23
N ALA A 45 -6.59 2.27 -4.14
CA ALA A 45 -5.27 2.63 -3.59
C ALA A 45 -5.23 2.38 -2.08
N SER A 46 -6.32 2.66 -1.38
CA SER A 46 -6.46 2.34 0.05
C SER A 46 -6.37 0.84 0.32
N PHE A 47 -7.11 0.03 -0.44
CA PHE A 47 -7.14 -1.42 -0.25
C PHE A 47 -5.86 -2.09 -0.74
N LEU A 48 -5.24 -1.58 -1.81
CA LEU A 48 -3.95 -2.05 -2.28
C LEU A 48 -2.87 -1.80 -1.23
N PHE A 49 -2.85 -0.61 -0.62
CA PHE A 49 -1.94 -0.30 0.47
C PHE A 49 -2.17 -1.24 1.66
N PHE A 50 -3.43 -1.35 2.11
CA PHE A 50 -3.77 -2.20 3.26
C PHE A 50 -3.41 -3.65 3.01
N TRP A 51 -3.73 -4.19 1.83
CA TRP A 51 -3.38 -5.54 1.44
C TRP A 51 -1.86 -5.75 1.42
N TYR A 52 -1.11 -4.85 0.80
CA TYR A 52 0.35 -4.94 0.77
C TYR A 52 0.92 -4.95 2.19
N TRP A 53 0.55 -3.98 3.01
CA TRP A 53 1.08 -3.85 4.35
C TRP A 53 0.67 -5.03 5.25
N ALA A 54 -0.59 -5.47 5.17
CA ALA A 54 -1.09 -6.57 6.00
C ALA A 54 -0.58 -7.95 5.55
N ALA A 55 -0.49 -8.20 4.24
CA ALA A 55 -0.16 -9.53 3.71
C ALA A 55 1.33 -9.71 3.42
N VAL A 56 2.05 -8.65 3.03
CA VAL A 56 3.47 -8.72 2.66
C VAL A 56 4.38 -8.28 3.81
N GLU A 57 3.99 -7.22 4.52
CA GLU A 57 4.73 -6.73 5.70
C GLU A 57 4.10 -7.23 7.02
N GLU A 58 3.18 -8.19 6.95
CA GLU A 58 2.55 -8.86 8.10
C GLU A 58 1.90 -7.90 9.11
N ALA A 59 1.42 -6.75 8.62
CA ALA A 59 0.91 -5.65 9.43
C ALA A 59 1.91 -5.13 10.48
N ASP A 60 3.22 -5.25 10.21
CA ASP A 60 4.27 -4.72 11.09
C ASP A 60 4.23 -3.19 11.11
N LEU A 61 3.92 -2.64 12.29
CA LEU A 61 3.86 -1.20 12.53
C LEU A 61 5.22 -0.51 12.34
N LYS A 62 6.34 -1.23 12.45
CA LYS A 62 7.67 -0.67 12.14
C LYS A 62 7.82 -0.38 10.64
N GLN A 63 7.24 -1.26 9.81
CA GLN A 63 7.28 -1.16 8.36
C GLN A 63 6.18 -0.25 7.80
N TRP A 64 5.25 0.21 8.64
CA TRP A 64 4.13 1.04 8.22
C TRP A 64 4.59 2.32 7.52
N LEU A 65 5.48 3.10 8.14
CA LEU A 65 5.88 4.41 7.60
C LEU A 65 6.60 4.28 6.26
N GLN A 66 7.56 3.35 6.15
CA GLN A 66 8.26 3.10 4.88
C GLN A 66 7.31 2.57 3.80
N SER A 67 6.27 1.81 4.17
CA SER A 67 5.30 1.30 3.21
C SER A 67 4.42 2.42 2.66
N VAL A 68 4.04 3.38 3.52
CA VAL A 68 3.28 4.57 3.12
C VAL A 68 4.13 5.44 2.20
N LEU A 69 5.35 5.77 2.63
CA LEU A 69 6.27 6.59 1.83
C LEU A 69 6.57 5.92 0.48
N GLY A 70 6.81 4.61 0.48
CA GLY A 70 6.96 3.83 -0.74
C GLY A 70 5.75 3.98 -1.67
N ALA A 71 4.53 3.76 -1.16
CA ALA A 71 3.31 3.89 -1.95
C ALA A 71 3.15 5.29 -2.57
N LEU A 72 3.46 6.34 -1.80
CA LEU A 72 3.44 7.72 -2.27
C LEU A 72 4.50 8.00 -3.35
N VAL A 73 5.69 7.43 -3.21
CA VAL A 73 6.75 7.52 -4.21
C VAL A 73 6.37 6.75 -5.48
N GLY A 74 5.75 5.57 -5.35
CA GLY A 74 5.20 4.83 -6.49
C GLY A 74 4.14 5.63 -7.25
N LEU A 75 3.24 6.31 -6.52
CA LEU A 75 2.28 7.26 -7.08
C LEU A 75 2.97 8.42 -7.81
N ALA A 76 3.99 9.03 -7.20
CA ALA A 76 4.72 10.12 -7.83
C ALA A 76 5.44 9.66 -9.12
N LEU A 77 6.04 8.47 -9.12
CA LEU A 77 6.70 7.88 -10.29
C LEU A 77 5.72 7.51 -11.41
N ALA A 78 4.50 7.08 -11.07
CA ALA A 78 3.45 6.85 -12.06
C ALA A 78 2.91 8.18 -12.61
N TRP A 79 2.67 9.17 -11.75
CA TRP A 79 2.15 10.47 -12.18
C TRP A 79 3.14 11.23 -13.06
N GLN A 80 4.44 11.24 -12.71
CA GLN A 80 5.45 11.93 -13.52
C GLN A 80 5.58 11.34 -14.93
N SER A 81 5.30 10.04 -15.13
CA SER A 81 5.38 9.44 -16.45
C SER A 81 4.28 9.95 -17.37
N HIS A 82 3.07 10.08 -16.84
CA HIS A 82 1.96 10.70 -17.54
C HIS A 82 2.22 12.19 -17.81
N TRP A 83 2.66 12.92 -16.79
CA TRP A 83 2.89 14.37 -16.91
C TRP A 83 4.01 14.71 -17.91
N LEU A 84 5.15 14.02 -17.86
CA LEU A 84 6.26 14.25 -18.79
C LEU A 84 5.86 13.90 -20.23
N ALA A 85 5.20 12.76 -20.44
CA ALA A 85 4.74 12.36 -21.76
C ALA A 85 3.70 13.34 -22.33
N ALA A 86 2.78 13.85 -21.50
CA ALA A 86 1.81 14.85 -21.91
C ALA A 86 2.48 16.18 -22.32
N GLN A 87 3.53 16.61 -21.61
CA GLN A 87 4.17 17.90 -21.84
C GLN A 87 5.19 17.89 -22.99
N PHE A 88 5.91 16.78 -23.19
CA PHE A 88 7.06 16.71 -24.12
C PHE A 88 6.93 15.59 -25.17
N GLY A 89 5.77 14.92 -25.24
CA GLY A 89 5.53 13.81 -26.18
C GLY A 89 6.53 12.67 -25.98
N THR A 90 7.08 12.17 -27.09
CA THR A 90 8.02 11.03 -27.09
C THR A 90 9.27 11.30 -26.25
N GLN A 91 9.80 12.52 -26.23
CA GLN A 91 10.98 12.83 -25.41
C GLN A 91 10.64 12.76 -23.91
N GLY A 92 9.45 13.20 -23.52
CA GLY A 92 8.95 13.09 -22.16
C GLY A 92 8.76 11.64 -21.72
N LEU A 93 8.25 10.80 -22.62
CA LEU A 93 8.13 9.36 -22.38
C LEU A 93 9.51 8.73 -22.12
N ILE A 94 10.51 9.02 -22.96
CA ILE A 94 11.88 8.52 -22.78
C ILE A 94 12.45 9.01 -21.44
N ALA A 95 12.30 10.30 -21.13
CA ALA A 95 12.76 10.87 -19.86
C ALA A 95 12.12 10.18 -18.65
N SER A 96 10.81 9.93 -18.71
CA SER A 96 10.10 9.24 -17.63
C SER A 96 10.57 7.80 -17.41
N LEU A 97 10.91 7.09 -18.49
CA LEU A 97 11.46 5.74 -18.42
C LEU A 97 12.84 5.75 -17.77
N ILE A 98 13.68 6.75 -18.08
CA ILE A 98 14.99 6.90 -17.43
C ILE A 98 14.81 7.11 -15.92
N VAL A 99 13.86 7.95 -15.50
CA VAL A 99 13.55 8.16 -14.07
C VAL A 99 13.13 6.85 -13.40
N ILE A 100 12.25 6.07 -14.04
CA ILE A 100 11.81 4.77 -13.52
C ILE A 100 12.98 3.78 -13.45
N VAL A 101 13.83 3.70 -14.47
CA VAL A 101 15.02 2.83 -14.48
C VAL A 101 15.97 3.19 -13.33
N VAL A 102 16.20 4.48 -13.09
CA VAL A 102 17.00 4.95 -11.95
C VAL A 102 16.35 4.54 -10.63
N ALA A 103 15.03 4.70 -10.47
CA ALA A 103 14.31 4.26 -9.27
C ALA A 103 14.46 2.74 -9.04
N VAL A 104 14.32 1.93 -10.08
CA VAL A 104 14.52 0.47 -9.99
C VAL A 104 15.96 0.15 -9.60
N TYR A 105 16.95 0.83 -10.18
CA TYR A 105 18.35 0.64 -9.80
C TYR A 105 18.61 0.99 -8.34
N LEU A 106 18.08 2.12 -7.85
CA LEU A 106 18.17 2.52 -6.44
C LEU A 106 17.52 1.50 -5.50
N GLN A 107 16.44 0.86 -5.94
CA GLN A 107 15.79 -0.21 -5.20
C GLN A 107 16.67 -1.45 -5.11
N ILE A 108 17.22 -1.90 -6.25
CA ILE A 108 18.09 -3.09 -6.34
C ILE A 108 19.33 -2.90 -5.47
N MET A 109 19.93 -1.71 -5.54
CA MET A 109 21.08 -1.35 -4.74
C MET A 109 20.75 -1.06 -3.27
N ASN A 110 19.45 -0.99 -2.93
CA ASN A 110 18.95 -0.72 -1.59
C ASN A 110 19.52 0.56 -0.96
N TRP A 111 19.74 1.60 -1.77
CA TRP A 111 20.36 2.86 -1.30
C TRP A 111 19.40 3.76 -0.54
N VAL A 112 18.11 3.75 -0.92
CA VAL A 112 17.07 4.60 -0.30
C VAL A 112 15.82 3.77 0.06
N PRO A 113 15.95 2.75 0.95
CA PRO A 113 14.86 1.81 1.27
C PRO A 113 13.62 2.48 1.87
N ILE A 114 13.77 3.66 2.46
CA ILE A 114 12.64 4.40 3.04
C ILE A 114 11.67 4.94 1.98
N ALA A 115 12.17 5.27 0.79
CA ALA A 115 11.39 5.88 -0.29
C ALA A 115 11.20 4.92 -1.48
N ILE A 116 12.22 4.14 -1.80
CA ILE A 116 12.26 3.26 -2.95
C ILE A 116 12.30 1.82 -2.44
N ASN A 117 11.13 1.22 -2.28
CA ASN A 117 10.97 -0.13 -1.74
C ASN A 117 9.90 -0.93 -2.50
N ARG A 118 9.59 -2.13 -1.98
CA ARG A 118 8.60 -3.04 -2.57
C ARG A 118 7.21 -2.38 -2.71
N SER A 119 6.79 -1.55 -1.75
CA SER A 119 5.56 -0.76 -1.84
C SER A 119 5.62 0.22 -3.01
N ALA A 120 6.74 0.93 -3.18
CA ALA A 120 6.91 1.86 -4.30
C ALA A 120 6.77 1.20 -5.66
N MET A 121 7.36 0.02 -5.84
CA MET A 121 7.22 -0.71 -7.11
C MET A 121 5.83 -1.27 -7.33
N LEU A 122 5.16 -1.74 -6.27
CA LEU A 122 3.78 -2.19 -6.38
C LEU A 122 2.89 -1.05 -6.87
N PHE A 123 2.98 0.11 -6.22
CA PHE A 123 2.17 1.27 -6.58
C PHE A 123 2.53 1.83 -7.96
N LEU A 124 3.82 1.90 -8.30
CA LEU A 124 4.24 2.27 -9.65
C LEU A 124 3.62 1.34 -10.69
N THR A 125 3.67 0.03 -10.48
CA THR A 125 3.17 -0.96 -11.44
C THR A 125 1.66 -0.85 -11.63
N VAL A 126 0.90 -0.76 -10.54
CA VAL A 126 -0.56 -0.71 -10.61
C VAL A 126 -1.02 0.64 -11.17
N LEU A 127 -0.43 1.75 -10.72
CA LEU A 127 -0.85 3.09 -11.13
C LEU A 127 -0.39 3.45 -12.54
N ALA A 128 0.71 2.88 -13.02
CA ALA A 128 1.14 3.04 -14.41
C ALA A 128 0.28 2.23 -15.41
N ALA A 129 -0.64 1.37 -14.94
CA ALA A 129 -1.58 0.69 -15.82
C ALA A 129 -2.45 1.73 -16.55
N PRO A 130 -2.54 1.72 -17.89
CA PRO A 130 -3.20 2.79 -18.65
C PRO A 130 -4.61 3.13 -18.18
N LEU A 131 -5.42 2.10 -17.89
CA LEU A 131 -6.80 2.27 -17.43
C LEU A 131 -6.92 3.03 -16.09
N ILE A 132 -5.91 2.91 -15.22
CA ILE A 132 -5.86 3.60 -13.93
C ILE A 132 -5.20 4.97 -14.12
N LEU A 133 -4.12 5.02 -14.88
CA LEU A 133 -3.34 6.23 -15.13
C LEU A 133 -4.18 7.33 -15.78
N GLU A 134 -5.06 6.99 -16.72
CA GLU A 134 -5.97 7.94 -17.37
C GLU A 134 -6.96 8.62 -16.41
N LYS A 135 -7.30 7.96 -15.30
CA LYS A 135 -8.24 8.46 -14.29
C LYS A 135 -7.56 8.86 -13.00
N LEU A 136 -6.23 8.92 -13.01
CA LEU A 136 -5.45 9.14 -11.82
C LEU A 136 -5.54 10.59 -11.38
N GLU A 137 -6.25 10.84 -10.29
CA GLU A 137 -6.20 12.11 -9.57
C GLU A 137 -5.15 12.01 -8.45
N PRO A 138 -3.95 12.59 -8.61
CA PRO A 138 -2.81 12.31 -7.72
C PRO A 138 -3.07 12.76 -6.28
N VAL A 139 -3.71 13.92 -6.12
CA VAL A 139 -3.98 14.49 -4.79
C VAL A 139 -5.02 13.64 -4.04
N GLU A 140 -6.05 13.18 -4.75
CA GLU A 140 -7.08 12.31 -4.16
C GLU A 140 -6.51 10.92 -3.85
N THR A 141 -5.72 10.34 -4.75
CA THR A 141 -5.04 9.05 -4.54
C THR A 141 -4.04 9.11 -3.37
N MET A 142 -3.28 10.20 -3.25
CA MET A 142 -2.40 10.44 -2.11
C MET A 142 -3.17 10.48 -0.78
N LYS A 143 -4.32 11.16 -0.75
CA LYS A 143 -5.20 11.15 0.43
C LYS A 143 -5.73 9.75 0.71
N ALA A 144 -6.13 9.00 -0.32
CA ALA A 144 -6.62 7.64 -0.17
C ALA A 144 -5.57 6.71 0.45
N ILE A 145 -4.30 6.82 0.03
CA ILE A 145 -3.18 6.08 0.61
C ILE A 145 -2.95 6.53 2.06
N GLY A 146 -2.68 7.83 2.28
CA GLY A 146 -2.30 8.33 3.60
C GLY A 146 -3.37 8.14 4.67
N LEU A 147 -4.63 8.47 4.37
CA LEU A 147 -5.73 8.38 5.33
C LEU A 147 -6.13 6.92 5.60
N SER A 148 -6.08 6.04 4.59
CA SER A 148 -6.30 4.61 4.83
C SER A 148 -5.19 4.00 5.67
N ALA A 149 -3.94 4.41 5.45
CA ALA A 149 -2.82 3.97 6.26
C ALA A 149 -3.01 4.34 7.74
N LEU A 150 -3.49 5.55 8.01
CA LEU A 150 -3.83 5.99 9.36
C LEU A 150 -5.01 5.18 9.93
N TYR A 151 -6.08 4.99 9.16
CA TYR A 151 -7.27 4.27 9.60
C TYR A 151 -6.99 2.80 9.93
N PHE A 152 -6.41 2.05 8.98
CA PHE A 152 -6.09 0.64 9.17
C PHE A 152 -4.94 0.44 10.15
N GLY A 153 -3.92 1.32 10.12
CA GLY A 153 -2.83 1.31 11.10
C GLY A 153 -3.34 1.51 12.53
N ALA A 154 -4.30 2.42 12.73
CA ALA A 154 -4.93 2.63 14.03
C ALA A 154 -5.72 1.39 14.49
N ILE A 155 -6.50 0.76 13.60
CA ILE A 155 -7.25 -0.47 13.92
C ILE A 155 -6.29 -1.59 14.33
N VAL A 156 -5.25 -1.86 13.54
CA VAL A 156 -4.26 -2.90 13.87
C VAL A 156 -3.57 -2.62 15.20
N LYS A 157 -3.18 -1.36 15.44
CA LYS A 157 -2.59 -0.95 16.72
C LYS A 157 -3.55 -1.16 17.89
N LEU A 158 -4.84 -0.83 17.73
CA LEU A 158 -5.86 -1.07 18.75
C LEU A 158 -6.03 -2.56 19.03
N LEU A 159 -6.12 -3.39 17.99
CA LEU A 159 -6.23 -4.85 18.13
C LEU A 159 -5.01 -5.46 18.83
N ALA A 160 -3.81 -4.96 18.53
CA ALA A 160 -2.57 -5.37 19.18
C ALA A 160 -2.53 -4.98 20.68
N MET A 161 -3.14 -3.86 21.06
CA MET A 161 -3.26 -3.47 22.48
C MET A 161 -4.29 -4.32 23.23
N ILE A 162 -5.37 -4.73 22.57
CA ILE A 162 -6.48 -5.50 23.17
C ILE A 162 -6.16 -7.01 23.24
N SER A 163 -5.28 -7.49 22.37
CA SER A 163 -4.82 -8.88 22.36
C SER A 163 -3.48 -8.94 23.09
N PRO A 164 -3.44 -8.98 24.45
CA PRO A 164 -2.20 -9.15 25.16
C PRO A 164 -1.57 -10.44 24.65
N THR A 165 -0.37 -10.28 24.15
CA THR A 165 0.43 -11.29 23.51
C THR A 165 0.44 -12.57 24.34
N LYS A 166 -0.10 -13.68 23.79
CA LYS A 166 0.58 -14.97 23.97
C LYS A 166 1.82 -14.96 23.07
N GLN A 167 2.78 -14.09 23.38
CA GLN A 167 4.19 -14.35 23.08
C GLN A 167 4.71 -14.96 24.37
N GLY A 168 4.41 -16.25 24.54
CA GLY A 168 4.96 -17.09 25.57
C GLY A 168 5.75 -18.18 24.88
N GLU A 169 7.07 -18.13 25.14
CA GLU A 169 8.10 -19.15 24.95
C GLU A 169 8.71 -19.32 23.56
#